data_AF-A0AAD4HMP8-F1
#
_entry.id   AF-A0AAD4HMP8-F1
#
_cell.length_a   1.000
_cell.length_b   1.000
_cell.length_c   1.000
_cell.angle_alpha   90.00
_cell.angle_beta   90.00
_cell.angle_gamma   90.00
#
_symmetry.space_group_name_H-M   'P 1'
#
loop_
_entity.id
_entity.type
_entity.pdbx_description
1 polymer ?
#
loop_
_entity_poly.entity_id
_entity_poly.type
_entity_poly.pdbx_seq_one_letter_code
_entity_poly.pdbx_strand_id
1 'polypeptide(L)'
;MAPRKNARGPSPTPSTPERRPSSVASSPEKPPGPLSITISPEEREIIKVNNYSAAELKNACDDALKRYLSRPVLFKQIHLHTDVRLALGWAGVFTAVATGLYGWKIDFEKSKPGVWVGFILYLVLTSLQTLYSYFVEGDTIFVGRRKTFSKRIITERITISSGTLPVPSSKLSLKPSPTNSPSYSLSINYVQSTSGGKSLLAKGRTHESKEYSAFFDEKGVMAQEVFERWIGELVEAVMEGKGA
;
A
#
# COMPACT_ATOMS: atom_id res chain seq x y z
N MET A 1 14.87 -83.80 29.07
CA MET A 1 14.10 -83.04 28.05
C MET A 1 12.73 -82.74 28.67
N ALA A 2 12.51 -81.48 29.03
CA ALA A 2 11.40 -81.02 29.86
C ALA A 2 10.06 -80.91 29.09
N PRO A 3 8.90 -81.00 29.78
CA PRO A 3 7.57 -80.89 29.20
C PRO A 3 7.00 -79.45 29.14
N ARG A 4 5.99 -79.29 28.27
CA ARG A 4 5.09 -78.13 28.07
C ARG A 4 4.29 -77.74 29.32
N LYS A 5 4.02 -76.44 29.53
CA LYS A 5 2.67 -75.82 29.37
C LYS A 5 2.65 -74.30 29.65
N ASN A 6 1.79 -73.61 28.89
CA ASN A 6 1.50 -72.17 28.86
C ASN A 6 0.77 -71.65 30.13
N ALA A 7 1.00 -70.38 30.49
CA ALA A 7 -0.03 -69.46 30.98
C ALA A 7 0.42 -67.97 30.88
N ARG A 8 -0.58 -67.08 30.85
CA ARG A 8 -0.64 -65.70 30.33
C ARG A 8 -0.30 -64.60 31.36
N GLY A 9 0.29 -63.49 30.87
CA GLY A 9 0.14 -62.10 31.37
C GLY A 9 1.39 -61.44 32.01
N PRO A 10 1.48 -60.10 32.14
CA PRO A 10 0.95 -58.98 31.35
C PRO A 10 2.06 -58.01 30.85
N SER A 11 1.67 -57.05 30.01
CA SER A 11 2.48 -56.01 29.33
C SER A 11 3.17 -55.01 30.27
N PRO A 12 4.38 -54.50 29.94
CA PRO A 12 4.92 -53.29 30.53
C PRO A 12 4.71 -52.04 29.64
N THR A 13 4.45 -50.95 30.35
CA THR A 13 4.04 -49.58 29.98
C THR A 13 5.04 -48.82 29.06
N PRO A 14 4.54 -47.88 28.22
CA PRO A 14 5.40 -47.03 27.39
C PRO A 14 5.95 -45.82 28.16
N SER A 15 7.22 -45.52 27.93
CA SER A 15 7.96 -44.38 28.45
C SER A 15 7.46 -43.04 27.89
N THR A 16 7.14 -42.11 28.80
CA THR A 16 6.85 -40.70 28.57
C THR A 16 8.07 -39.93 28.06
N PRO A 17 8.00 -39.18 26.93
CA PRO A 17 8.94 -38.11 26.64
C PRO A 17 8.43 -36.77 27.22
N GLU A 18 9.35 -35.99 27.77
CA GLU A 18 9.14 -34.69 28.40
C GLU A 18 8.33 -33.70 27.56
N ARG A 19 7.39 -33.06 28.26
CA ARG A 19 6.52 -31.99 27.78
C ARG A 19 7.34 -30.70 27.61
N ARG A 20 7.84 -30.47 26.40
CA ARG A 20 8.31 -29.14 25.95
C ARG A 20 7.12 -28.15 26.05
N PRO A 21 7.28 -26.94 26.62
CA PRO A 21 6.16 -25.99 26.70
C PRO A 21 5.78 -25.53 25.29
N SER A 22 4.65 -26.03 24.81
CA SER A 22 3.98 -25.59 23.60
C SER A 22 3.29 -24.25 23.88
N SER A 23 3.98 -23.15 23.57
CA SER A 23 3.41 -21.80 23.59
C SER A 23 3.29 -21.23 22.17
N VAL A 24 2.48 -21.86 21.31
CA VAL A 24 1.86 -21.19 20.17
C VAL A 24 0.49 -21.82 19.94
N ALA A 25 -0.47 -21.46 20.81
CA ALA A 25 -1.88 -21.55 20.45
C ALA A 25 -2.18 -20.32 19.58
N SER A 26 -1.76 -20.36 18.31
CA SER A 26 -2.23 -19.41 17.31
C SER A 26 -3.67 -19.80 16.93
N SER A 27 -4.64 -19.03 17.39
CA SER A 27 -6.01 -19.09 16.88
C SER A 27 -6.01 -18.93 15.34
N PRO A 28 -6.65 -19.82 14.57
CA PRO A 28 -6.49 -19.87 13.12
C PRO A 28 -7.42 -18.94 12.30
N GLU A 29 -7.96 -17.84 12.84
CA GLU A 29 -9.12 -17.19 12.19
C GLU A 29 -9.02 -15.69 11.83
N LYS A 30 -8.00 -14.94 12.27
CA LYS A 30 -7.83 -13.53 11.89
C LYS A 30 -6.53 -13.34 11.09
N PRO A 31 -6.56 -12.78 9.87
CA PRO A 31 -5.34 -12.50 9.13
C PRO A 31 -4.47 -11.51 9.91
N PRO A 32 -3.13 -11.63 9.84
CA PRO A 32 -2.22 -10.79 10.61
C PRO A 32 -2.48 -9.31 10.32
N GLY A 33 -2.64 -8.54 11.40
CA GLY A 33 -2.74 -7.09 11.36
C GLY A 33 -1.36 -6.45 11.20
N PRO A 34 -1.28 -5.22 10.67
CA PRO A 34 -0.02 -4.51 10.49
C PRO A 34 0.80 -4.40 11.79
N LEU A 35 0.14 -4.26 12.96
CA LEU A 35 0.83 -4.11 14.25
C LEU A 35 1.45 -5.42 14.77
N SER A 36 1.11 -6.57 14.20
CA SER A 36 1.65 -7.87 14.63
C SER A 36 3.06 -8.16 14.10
N ILE A 37 3.59 -7.31 13.20
CA ILE A 37 4.92 -7.49 12.61
C ILE A 37 5.95 -6.71 13.43
N THR A 38 6.82 -7.44 14.12
CA THR A 38 8.00 -6.86 14.78
C THR A 38 9.05 -6.55 13.71
N ILE A 39 9.40 -5.28 13.57
CA ILE A 39 10.39 -4.80 12.60
C ILE A 39 11.73 -4.70 13.30
N SER A 40 12.74 -5.42 12.81
CA SER A 40 14.10 -5.29 13.31
C SER A 40 14.64 -3.88 12.99
N PRO A 41 15.27 -3.18 13.95
CA PRO A 41 15.82 -1.84 13.73
C PRO A 41 16.90 -1.82 12.62
N GLU A 42 17.55 -2.94 12.33
CA GLU A 42 18.59 -3.04 11.29
C GLU A 42 18.04 -2.98 9.86
N GLU A 43 16.74 -3.23 9.65
CA GLU A 43 16.09 -3.09 8.34
C GLU A 43 15.60 -1.66 8.05
N ARG A 44 15.67 -0.78 9.05
CA ARG A 44 15.17 0.59 8.98
C ARG A 44 16.22 1.49 8.34
N GLU A 45 15.89 1.99 7.16
CA GLU A 45 16.70 2.99 6.50
C GLU A 45 16.43 4.36 7.13
N ILE A 46 17.49 5.12 7.38
CA ILE A 46 17.38 6.48 7.94
C ILE A 46 16.83 7.39 6.85
N ILE A 47 15.55 7.75 6.96
CA ILE A 47 14.90 8.69 6.05
C ILE A 47 15.19 10.11 6.56
N LYS A 48 16.00 10.86 5.82
CA LYS A 48 16.30 12.26 6.09
C LYS A 48 15.77 13.14 4.97
N VAL A 49 15.01 14.17 5.32
CA VAL A 49 14.39 15.12 4.38
C VAL A 49 14.57 16.56 4.82
N ASN A 50 14.30 17.50 3.91
CA ASN A 50 14.22 18.91 4.26
C ASN A 50 12.89 19.23 4.94
N ASN A 51 12.95 19.57 6.23
CA ASN A 51 11.78 19.96 7.03
C ASN A 51 11.01 21.18 6.50
N TYR A 52 11.66 22.02 5.68
CA TYR A 52 11.01 23.20 5.10
C TYR A 52 10.22 22.88 3.82
N SER A 53 10.38 21.68 3.25
CA SER A 53 9.69 21.27 2.03
C SER A 53 8.53 20.33 2.36
N ALA A 54 7.30 20.87 2.33
CA ALA A 54 6.08 20.08 2.54
C ALA A 54 5.94 18.92 1.52
N ALA A 55 6.46 19.10 0.31
CA ALA A 55 6.47 18.06 -0.71
C ALA A 55 7.41 16.90 -0.34
N GLU A 56 8.61 17.20 0.17
CA GLU A 56 9.56 16.15 0.60
C GLU A 56 9.04 15.40 1.83
N LEU A 57 8.45 16.11 2.79
CA LEU A 57 7.82 15.50 3.97
C LEU A 57 6.69 14.55 3.56
N LYS A 58 5.80 14.99 2.64
CA LYS A 58 4.74 14.14 2.10
C LYS A 58 5.32 12.91 1.40
N ASN A 59 6.28 13.10 0.49
CA ASN A 59 6.86 12.00 -0.29
C ASN A 59 7.53 10.97 0.63
N ALA A 60 8.27 11.41 1.66
CA ALA A 60 8.86 10.50 2.64
C ALA A 60 7.81 9.72 3.44
N CYS A 61 6.73 10.37 3.88
CA CYS A 61 5.60 9.68 4.51
C CYS A 61 4.94 8.66 3.58
N ASP A 62 4.66 9.05 2.33
CA ASP A 62 4.05 8.19 1.31
C ASP A 62 4.91 6.95 1.04
N ASP A 63 6.23 7.11 0.92
CA ASP A 63 7.16 6.02 0.64
C ASP A 63 7.38 5.10 1.84
N ALA A 64 7.49 5.67 3.05
CA ALA A 64 7.52 4.88 4.29
C ALA A 64 6.24 4.06 4.46
N LEU A 65 5.08 4.65 4.16
CA LEU A 65 3.78 3.96 4.19
C LEU A 65 3.74 2.81 3.18
N LYS A 66 4.12 3.07 1.93
CA LYS A 66 4.15 2.03 0.88
C LYS A 66 5.05 0.88 1.32
N ARG A 67 6.28 1.17 1.79
CA ARG A 67 7.24 0.15 2.25
C ARG A 67 6.70 -0.67 3.42
N TYR A 68 5.99 -0.04 4.35
CA TYR A 68 5.36 -0.73 5.47
C TYR A 68 4.24 -1.66 5.03
N LEU A 69 3.33 -1.19 4.17
CA LEU A 69 2.14 -1.94 3.76
C LEU A 69 2.35 -2.94 2.62
N SER A 70 3.36 -2.72 1.77
CA SER A 70 3.70 -3.61 0.64
C SER A 70 4.40 -4.90 1.06
N ARG A 71 4.63 -5.09 2.36
CA ARG A 71 5.21 -6.33 2.89
C ARG A 71 4.31 -7.51 2.52
N PRO A 72 4.88 -8.65 2.09
CA PRO A 72 4.10 -9.77 1.53
C PRO A 72 3.11 -10.39 2.52
N VAL A 73 3.31 -10.17 3.82
CA VAL A 73 2.44 -10.64 4.91
C VAL A 73 1.18 -9.76 5.06
N LEU A 74 1.23 -8.49 4.65
CA LEU A 74 0.11 -7.54 4.76
C LEU A 74 -0.70 -7.48 3.48
N PHE A 75 -0.17 -6.84 2.44
CA PHE A 75 -0.89 -6.61 1.20
C PHE A 75 0.04 -6.72 0.01
N LYS A 76 -0.45 -7.37 -1.05
CA LYS A 76 0.19 -7.30 -2.36
C LYS A 76 -0.19 -5.98 -3.03
N GLN A 77 0.80 -5.15 -3.33
CA GLN A 77 0.57 -3.89 -4.03
C GLN A 77 0.01 -4.13 -5.43
N ILE A 78 -0.94 -3.29 -5.84
CA ILE A 78 -1.51 -3.24 -7.18
C ILE A 78 -0.96 -2.00 -7.89
N HIS A 79 -0.33 -2.19 -9.05
CA HIS A 79 0.30 -1.12 -9.84
C HIS A 79 -0.54 -0.68 -11.04
N LEU A 80 -1.86 -0.90 -11.02
CA LEU A 80 -2.74 -0.65 -12.18
C LEU A 80 -2.63 0.77 -12.72
N HIS A 81 -2.62 1.79 -11.86
CA HIS A 81 -2.49 3.18 -12.31
C HIS A 81 -1.15 3.43 -13.01
N THR A 82 -0.07 2.86 -12.48
CA THR A 82 1.26 2.90 -13.09
C THR A 82 1.28 2.18 -14.44
N ASP A 83 0.68 0.99 -14.52
CA ASP A 83 0.62 0.20 -15.77
C ASP A 83 -0.16 0.94 -16.87
N VAL A 84 -1.28 1.58 -16.53
CA VAL A 84 -2.08 2.38 -17.47
C VAL A 84 -1.29 3.59 -17.95
N ARG A 85 -0.61 4.31 -17.04
CA ARG A 85 0.24 5.46 -17.40
C ARG A 85 1.39 5.03 -18.30
N LEU A 86 2.01 3.89 -18.00
CA LEU A 86 3.08 3.32 -18.81
C LEU A 86 2.57 2.96 -20.21
N ALA A 87 1.43 2.28 -20.31
CA ALA A 87 0.82 1.90 -21.59
C ALA A 87 0.47 3.13 -22.46
N LEU A 88 -0.18 4.15 -21.88
CA LEU A 88 -0.53 5.38 -22.60
C LEU A 88 0.71 6.18 -23.02
N GLY A 89 1.71 6.28 -22.15
CA GLY A 89 2.97 6.96 -22.46
C GLY A 89 3.72 6.28 -23.61
N TRP A 90 3.87 4.96 -23.57
CA TRP A 90 4.50 4.20 -24.66
C TRP A 90 3.70 4.27 -25.96
N ALA A 91 2.38 4.24 -25.91
CA ALA A 91 1.55 4.45 -27.09
C ALA A 91 1.80 5.83 -27.74
N GLY A 92 1.99 6.88 -26.92
CA GLY A 92 2.41 8.21 -27.39
C GLY A 92 3.78 8.17 -28.08
N VAL A 93 4.77 7.51 -27.48
CA VAL A 93 6.12 7.35 -28.04
C VAL A 93 6.08 6.61 -29.38
N PHE A 94 5.36 5.48 -29.48
CA PHE A 94 5.22 4.75 -30.73
C PHE A 94 4.52 5.57 -31.81
N THR A 95 3.52 6.37 -31.45
CA THR A 95 2.86 7.30 -32.36
C THR A 95 3.83 8.35 -32.90
N ALA A 96 4.65 8.95 -32.03
CA ALA A 96 5.66 9.93 -32.43
C ALA A 96 6.72 9.32 -33.36
N VAL A 97 7.23 8.12 -33.03
CA VAL A 97 8.20 7.40 -33.86
C VAL A 97 7.60 7.03 -35.23
N ALA A 98 6.38 6.49 -35.26
CA ALA A 98 5.70 6.13 -36.50
C ALA A 98 5.48 7.36 -37.39
N THR A 99 5.07 8.48 -36.81
CA THR A 99 4.84 9.74 -37.52
C THR A 99 6.14 10.32 -38.07
N GLY A 100 7.22 10.28 -37.28
CA GLY A 100 8.55 10.71 -37.70
C GLY A 100 9.10 9.85 -38.84
N LEU A 101 8.98 8.53 -38.75
CA LEU A 101 9.39 7.60 -39.80
C LEU A 101 8.58 7.77 -41.09
N TYR A 102 7.28 8.04 -40.97
CA TYR A 102 6.40 8.33 -42.10
C TYR A 102 6.83 9.62 -42.81
N GLY A 103 7.08 10.69 -42.06
CA GLY A 103 7.58 11.96 -42.59
C GLY A 103 8.98 11.85 -43.21
N TRP A 104 9.82 10.93 -42.71
CA TRP A 104 11.15 10.69 -43.28
C TRP A 104 11.12 9.94 -44.61
N LYS A 105 10.19 8.99 -44.78
CA LYS A 105 10.11 8.16 -46.01
C LYS A 105 9.38 8.82 -47.18
N ILE A 106 8.50 9.79 -46.92
CA ILE A 106 7.62 10.37 -47.93
C ILE A 106 7.92 11.86 -48.08
N ASP A 107 7.94 12.36 -49.33
CA ASP A 107 8.08 13.77 -49.64
C ASP A 107 7.18 14.66 -48.76
N PHE A 108 7.79 15.73 -48.23
CA PHE A 108 7.19 16.60 -47.22
C PHE A 108 5.79 17.10 -47.60
N GLU A 109 5.59 17.49 -48.85
CA GLU A 109 4.30 18.01 -49.33
C GLU A 109 3.16 16.99 -49.27
N LYS A 110 3.46 15.70 -49.48
CA LYS A 110 2.47 14.62 -49.43
C LYS A 110 2.28 14.06 -48.03
N SER A 111 3.29 14.16 -47.17
CA SER A 111 3.25 13.60 -45.82
C SER A 111 2.55 14.51 -44.80
N LYS A 112 2.39 15.81 -45.08
CA LYS A 112 1.65 16.80 -44.27
C LYS A 112 0.36 16.26 -43.63
N PRO A 113 -0.63 15.74 -44.38
CA PRO A 113 -1.87 15.25 -43.78
C PRO A 113 -1.65 14.05 -42.86
N GLY A 114 -0.74 13.12 -43.20
CA GLY A 114 -0.41 11.98 -42.35
C GLY A 114 0.28 12.40 -41.05
N VAL A 115 1.17 13.39 -41.13
CA VAL A 115 1.83 13.98 -39.95
C VAL A 115 0.82 14.68 -39.04
N TRP A 116 -0.15 15.40 -39.61
CA TRP A 116 -1.24 16.02 -38.85
C TRP A 116 -2.10 14.98 -38.12
N VAL A 117 -2.44 13.87 -38.77
CA VAL A 117 -3.15 12.76 -38.12
C VAL A 117 -2.34 12.19 -36.95
N GLY A 118 -1.04 11.96 -37.15
CA GLY A 118 -0.15 11.49 -36.09
C GLY A 118 -0.05 12.46 -34.91
N PHE A 119 0.03 13.77 -35.20
CA PHE A 119 0.05 14.82 -34.18
C PHE A 119 -1.26 14.88 -33.37
N ILE A 120 -2.42 14.82 -34.05
CA ILE A 120 -3.73 14.80 -33.38
C ILE A 120 -3.85 13.55 -32.50
N LEU A 121 -3.43 12.38 -32.99
CA LEU A 121 -3.45 11.15 -32.20
C LEU A 121 -2.57 11.26 -30.95
N TYR A 122 -1.37 11.84 -31.09
CA TYR A 122 -0.48 12.11 -29.97
C TYR A 122 -1.11 13.05 -28.93
N LEU A 123 -1.76 14.14 -29.38
CA LEU A 123 -2.47 15.06 -28.49
C LEU A 123 -3.61 14.38 -27.73
N VAL A 124 -4.38 13.51 -28.41
CA VAL A 124 -5.46 12.73 -27.78
C VAL A 124 -4.88 11.80 -26.71
N LEU A 125 -3.85 11.01 -27.04
CA LEU A 125 -3.18 10.12 -26.09
C LEU A 125 -2.64 10.88 -24.87
N THR A 126 -1.99 12.02 -25.08
CA THR A 126 -1.45 12.87 -24.02
C THR A 126 -2.55 13.45 -23.14
N SER A 127 -3.66 13.87 -23.75
CA SER A 127 -4.83 14.38 -23.03
C SER A 127 -5.50 13.28 -22.21
N LEU A 128 -5.66 12.08 -22.76
CA LEU A 128 -6.20 10.92 -22.05
C LEU A 128 -5.32 10.53 -20.86
N GLN A 129 -3.99 10.54 -21.02
CA GLN A 129 -3.05 10.27 -19.93
C GLN A 129 -3.18 11.29 -18.80
N THR A 130 -3.31 12.57 -19.16
CA THR A 130 -3.51 13.66 -18.20
C THR A 130 -4.85 13.53 -17.48
N LEU A 131 -5.93 13.27 -18.22
CA LEU A 131 -7.27 13.08 -17.70
C LEU A 131 -7.36 11.88 -16.76
N TYR A 132 -6.75 10.77 -17.12
CA TYR A 132 -6.68 9.57 -16.28
C TYR A 132 -5.96 9.86 -14.96
N SER A 133 -4.80 10.53 -15.02
CA SER A 133 -4.01 10.87 -13.83
C SER A 133 -4.80 11.79 -12.89
N TYR A 134 -5.52 12.77 -13.44
CA TYR A 134 -6.28 13.74 -12.64
C TYR A 134 -7.57 13.16 -12.05
N PHE A 135 -8.37 12.43 -12.84
CA PHE A 135 -9.71 11.98 -12.43
C PHE A 135 -9.75 10.58 -11.82
N VAL A 136 -8.85 9.68 -12.23
CA VAL A 136 -8.91 8.25 -11.83
C VAL A 136 -7.87 7.91 -10.77
N GLU A 137 -6.64 8.40 -10.92
CA GLU A 137 -5.57 8.16 -9.95
C GLU A 137 -5.70 9.12 -8.76
N GLY A 138 -5.87 10.42 -9.03
CA GLY A 138 -6.07 11.45 -8.02
C GLY A 138 -4.97 11.41 -6.95
N ASP A 139 -5.37 11.46 -5.68
CA ASP A 139 -4.46 11.40 -4.53
C ASP A 139 -4.17 9.97 -4.05
N THR A 140 -4.44 8.94 -4.86
CA THR A 140 -4.26 7.54 -4.45
C THR A 140 -2.78 7.18 -4.45
N ILE A 141 -2.23 6.91 -3.27
CA ILE A 141 -0.81 6.59 -3.09
C ILE A 141 -0.53 5.09 -2.95
N PHE A 142 -1.50 4.32 -2.48
CA PHE A 142 -1.32 2.88 -2.27
C PHE A 142 -2.63 2.13 -2.48
N VAL A 143 -2.55 1.05 -3.26
CA VAL A 143 -3.62 0.08 -3.43
C VAL A 143 -3.07 -1.30 -3.09
N GLY A 144 -3.61 -1.90 -2.05
CA GLY A 144 -3.22 -3.24 -1.59
C GLY A 144 -4.35 -4.24 -1.81
N ARG A 145 -3.99 -5.47 -2.19
CA ARG A 145 -4.93 -6.60 -2.24
C ARG A 145 -4.36 -7.79 -1.49
N ARG A 146 -5.19 -8.40 -0.67
CA ARG A 146 -4.91 -9.67 0.01
C ARG A 146 -6.02 -10.67 -0.30
N LYS A 147 -5.66 -11.95 -0.42
CA LYS A 147 -6.62 -13.05 -0.51
C LYS A 147 -6.38 -13.97 0.67
N THR A 148 -7.42 -14.21 1.45
CA THR A 148 -7.37 -15.10 2.61
C THR A 148 -8.38 -16.22 2.40
N PHE A 149 -8.03 -17.43 2.84
CA PHE A 149 -8.93 -18.57 2.78
C PHE A 149 -9.38 -18.93 4.19
N SER A 150 -10.56 -18.46 4.57
CA SER A 150 -11.23 -18.83 5.82
C SER A 150 -12.60 -19.37 5.45
N LYS A 151 -12.72 -20.69 5.25
CA LYS A 151 -13.91 -21.42 4.75
C LYS A 151 -14.35 -21.07 3.31
N ARG A 152 -14.10 -19.84 2.85
CA ARG A 152 -14.32 -19.30 1.50
C ARG A 152 -13.15 -18.38 1.14
N ILE A 153 -12.91 -18.16 -0.16
CA ILE A 153 -11.93 -17.17 -0.63
C ILE A 153 -12.50 -15.77 -0.34
N ILE A 154 -11.85 -15.06 0.58
CA ILE A 154 -12.11 -13.67 0.92
C ILE A 154 -11.06 -12.82 0.21
N THR A 155 -11.50 -11.79 -0.50
CA THR A 155 -10.63 -10.78 -1.12
C THR A 155 -10.77 -9.48 -0.37
N GLU A 156 -9.64 -9.00 0.13
CA GLU A 156 -9.51 -7.72 0.82
C GLU A 156 -8.81 -6.74 -0.12
N ARG A 157 -9.37 -5.53 -0.21
CA ARG A 157 -8.78 -4.42 -0.96
C ARG A 157 -8.70 -3.21 -0.05
N ILE A 158 -7.52 -2.65 0.08
CA ILE A 158 -7.26 -1.39 0.77
C ILE A 158 -6.83 -0.34 -0.28
N THR A 159 -7.42 0.84 -0.21
CA THR A 159 -7.09 1.99 -1.07
C THR A 159 -6.81 3.17 -0.16
N ILE A 160 -5.61 3.73 -0.29
CA ILE A 160 -5.12 4.79 0.58
C ILE A 160 -4.80 6.01 -0.26
N SER A 161 -5.30 7.15 0.19
CA SER A 161 -5.04 8.46 -0.42
C SER A 161 -4.43 9.39 0.60
N SER A 162 -3.42 10.17 0.20
CA SER A 162 -2.77 11.14 1.10
C SER A 162 -2.82 12.56 0.57
N GLY A 163 -2.98 13.50 1.49
CA GLY A 163 -2.98 14.93 1.23
C GLY A 163 -2.07 15.66 2.21
N THR A 164 -1.67 16.87 1.84
CA THR A 164 -1.09 17.82 2.79
C THR A 164 -2.11 18.91 3.04
N LEU A 165 -2.52 19.04 4.30
CA LEU A 165 -3.40 20.14 4.70
C LEU A 165 -2.51 21.31 5.14
N PRO A 166 -2.68 22.49 4.53
CA PRO A 166 -1.97 23.68 4.96
C PRO A 166 -2.45 24.09 6.35
N VAL A 167 -1.60 24.83 7.08
CA VAL A 167 -1.99 25.39 8.37
C VAL A 167 -3.15 26.37 8.15
N PRO A 168 -4.30 26.20 8.83
CA PRO A 168 -5.39 27.15 8.74
C PRO A 168 -4.91 28.55 9.14
N SER A 169 -5.27 29.58 8.38
CA SER A 169 -4.89 30.97 8.64
C SER A 169 -5.28 31.46 10.05
N SER A 170 -6.30 30.85 10.66
CA SER A 170 -6.73 31.12 12.04
C SER A 170 -5.76 30.61 13.12
N LYS A 171 -4.83 29.71 12.78
CA LYS A 171 -3.81 29.14 13.69
C LYS A 171 -2.39 29.61 13.35
N LEU A 172 -2.26 30.51 12.38
CA LEU A 172 -0.99 31.07 11.96
C LEU A 172 -0.50 32.06 13.03
N SER A 173 0.29 31.55 13.97
CA SER A 173 0.99 32.40 14.95
C SER A 173 2.34 32.84 14.38
N LEU A 174 2.74 34.09 14.62
CA LEU A 174 4.05 34.61 14.18
C LEU A 174 5.25 33.91 14.86
N LYS A 175 4.99 33.04 15.84
CA LYS A 175 6.00 32.29 16.59
C LYS A 175 6.05 30.83 16.09
N PRO A 176 7.25 30.27 15.84
CA PRO A 176 7.39 28.86 15.50
C PRO A 176 6.89 28.00 16.67
N SER A 177 5.87 27.20 16.41
CA SER A 177 5.22 26.30 17.36
C SER A 177 4.90 24.99 16.61
N PRO A 178 4.98 23.81 17.25
CA PRO A 178 4.65 22.53 16.61
C PRO A 178 3.23 22.51 16.03
N THR A 179 2.30 23.27 16.61
CA THR A 179 0.91 23.43 16.14
C THR A 179 0.78 24.26 14.85
N ASN A 180 1.86 24.90 14.40
CA ASN A 180 1.94 25.70 13.18
C ASN A 180 2.67 24.94 12.05
N SER A 181 2.61 23.60 12.08
CA SER A 181 3.18 22.73 11.06
C SER A 181 2.08 22.21 10.12
N PRO A 182 2.38 22.02 8.82
CA PRO A 182 1.43 21.36 7.93
C PRO A 182 1.11 19.96 8.44
N SER A 183 -0.08 19.46 8.14
CA SER A 183 -0.50 18.11 8.54
C SER A 183 -0.61 17.17 7.35
N TYR A 184 -0.21 15.93 7.59
CA TYR A 184 -0.39 14.81 6.68
C TYR A 184 -1.79 14.24 6.89
N SER A 185 -2.65 14.33 5.88
CA SER A 185 -3.97 13.72 5.90
C SER A 185 -3.95 12.38 5.17
N LEU A 186 -4.60 11.38 5.76
CA LEU A 186 -4.66 10.02 5.26
C LEU A 186 -6.11 9.55 5.21
N SER A 187 -6.59 9.21 4.02
CA SER A 187 -7.88 8.57 3.79
C SER A 187 -7.66 7.09 3.51
N ILE A 188 -8.20 6.20 4.35
CA ILE A 188 -8.12 4.76 4.12
C ILE A 188 -9.52 4.24 3.81
N ASN A 189 -9.64 3.55 2.68
CA ASN A 189 -10.85 2.84 2.27
C ASN A 189 -10.55 1.34 2.22
N TYR A 190 -11.30 0.57 2.99
CA TYR A 190 -11.19 -0.89 3.04
C TYR A 190 -12.48 -1.54 2.55
N VAL A 191 -12.32 -2.57 1.72
CA VAL A 191 -13.42 -3.39 1.22
C VAL A 191 -13.02 -4.86 1.32
N GLN A 192 -13.84 -5.63 2.00
CA GLN A 192 -13.75 -7.09 2.05
C GLN A 192 -14.91 -7.69 1.26
N SER A 193 -14.60 -8.64 0.36
CA SER A 193 -15.59 -9.27 -0.51
C SER A 193 -15.35 -10.78 -0.64
N THR A 194 -16.38 -11.54 -1.00
CA THR A 194 -16.29 -12.97 -1.32
C THR A 194 -16.69 -13.27 -2.76
N SER A 195 -16.44 -14.51 -3.19
CA SER A 195 -16.86 -15.03 -4.50
C SER A 195 -16.35 -14.19 -5.67
N GLY A 196 -15.10 -13.72 -5.56
CA GLY A 196 -14.47 -12.91 -6.61
C GLY A 196 -15.00 -11.48 -6.73
N GLY A 197 -15.66 -10.95 -5.68
CA GLY A 197 -16.18 -9.57 -5.65
C GLY A 197 -17.69 -9.45 -5.78
N LYS A 198 -18.41 -10.58 -5.87
CA LYS A 198 -19.87 -10.61 -6.07
C LYS A 198 -20.67 -10.35 -4.79
N SER A 199 -20.04 -10.46 -3.62
CA SER A 199 -20.70 -10.25 -2.32
C SER A 199 -19.77 -9.46 -1.41
N LEU A 200 -20.25 -8.31 -0.91
CA LEU A 200 -19.54 -7.45 0.03
C LEU A 200 -19.75 -7.99 1.45
N LEU A 201 -18.65 -8.17 2.20
CA LEU A 201 -18.68 -8.67 3.58
C LEU A 201 -18.49 -7.55 4.59
N ALA A 202 -17.52 -6.68 4.33
CA ALA A 202 -17.22 -5.55 5.19
C ALA A 202 -16.72 -4.38 4.36
N LYS A 203 -17.01 -3.18 4.83
CA LYS A 203 -16.48 -1.94 4.28
C LYS A 203 -16.19 -1.01 5.45
N GLY A 204 -15.02 -0.38 5.43
CA GLY A 204 -14.63 0.62 6.40
C GLY A 204 -14.00 1.81 5.70
N ARG A 205 -14.25 3.02 6.21
CA ARG A 205 -13.57 4.22 5.74
C ARG A 205 -13.18 5.04 6.94
N THR A 206 -11.95 5.51 6.94
CA THR A 206 -11.50 6.50 7.93
C THR A 206 -10.74 7.61 7.24
N HIS A 207 -10.72 8.76 7.87
CA HIS A 207 -9.92 9.90 7.48
C HIS A 207 -9.29 10.48 8.75
N GLU A 208 -7.97 10.47 8.81
CA GLU A 208 -7.23 11.02 9.94
C GLU A 208 -6.13 11.95 9.43
N SER A 209 -5.82 12.99 10.19
CA SER A 209 -4.74 13.92 9.88
C SER A 209 -3.83 14.07 11.09
N LYS A 210 -2.51 14.04 10.85
CA LYS A 210 -1.51 14.21 11.90
C LYS A 210 -0.41 15.16 11.44
N GLU A 211 0.08 15.99 12.35
CA GLU A 211 1.10 17.01 12.08
C GLU A 211 2.43 16.37 11.66
N TYR A 212 3.15 16.95 10.69
CA TYR A 212 4.46 16.43 10.29
C TYR A 212 5.49 16.52 11.43
N SER A 213 5.35 17.50 12.34
CA SER A 213 6.21 17.61 13.53
C SER A 213 6.10 16.40 14.47
N ALA A 214 5.05 15.58 14.38
CA ALA A 214 4.94 14.35 15.15
C ALA A 214 5.76 13.19 14.57
N PHE A 215 6.22 13.31 13.32
CA PHE A 215 6.95 12.26 12.60
C PHE A 215 8.38 12.64 12.28
N PHE A 216 8.72 13.92 12.25
CA PHE A 216 10.04 14.40 11.88
C PHE A 216 10.70 15.20 13.00
N ASP A 217 11.96 14.87 13.27
CA ASP A 217 12.79 15.60 14.22
C ASP A 217 13.33 16.91 13.62
N GLU A 218 13.93 17.77 14.45
CA GLU A 218 14.54 19.04 14.02
C GLU A 218 15.59 18.87 12.91
N LYS A 219 16.25 17.71 12.86
CA LYS A 219 17.28 17.35 11.86
C LYS A 219 16.69 16.81 10.55
N GLY A 220 15.37 16.70 10.46
CA GLY A 220 14.65 16.15 9.31
C GLY A 220 14.69 14.64 9.21
N VAL A 221 14.97 13.95 10.32
CA VAL A 221 14.98 12.50 10.40
C VAL A 221 13.58 12.01 10.78
N MET A 222 13.08 11.01 10.06
CA MET A 222 11.76 10.43 10.30
C MET A 222 11.79 9.43 11.46
N ALA A 223 10.93 9.63 12.46
CA ALA A 223 10.61 8.68 13.51
C ALA A 223 9.70 7.56 12.95
N GLN A 224 10.30 6.61 12.22
CA GLN A 224 9.58 5.58 11.48
C GLN A 224 8.68 4.71 12.38
N GLU A 225 9.09 4.43 13.61
CA GLU A 225 8.30 3.63 14.57
C GLU A 225 6.97 4.28 14.93
N VAL A 226 7.00 5.58 15.22
CA VAL A 226 5.81 6.36 15.60
C VAL A 226 4.84 6.43 14.42
N PHE A 227 5.38 6.57 13.21
CA PHE A 227 4.61 6.62 11.98
C PHE A 227 3.97 5.27 11.64
N GLU A 228 4.75 4.18 11.65
CA GLU A 228 4.26 2.82 11.36
C GLU A 228 3.20 2.37 12.37
N ARG A 229 3.40 2.70 13.66
CA ARG A 229 2.40 2.43 14.70
C ARG A 229 1.09 3.16 14.43
N TRP A 230 1.17 4.45 14.13
CA TRP A 230 -0.02 5.26 13.81
C TRP A 230 -0.77 4.70 12.60
N ILE A 231 -0.06 4.34 11.53
CA ILE A 231 -0.68 3.69 10.36
C ILE A 231 -1.31 2.35 10.74
N GLY A 232 -0.61 1.54 11.53
CA GLY A 232 -1.08 0.21 11.92
C GLY A 232 -2.37 0.28 12.73
N GLU A 233 -2.44 1.20 13.69
CA GLU A 233 -3.65 1.48 14.47
C GLU A 233 -4.81 1.90 13.56
N LEU A 234 -4.55 2.78 12.59
CA LEU A 234 -5.58 3.26 11.66
C LEU A 234 -6.10 2.16 10.73
N VAL A 235 -5.21 1.33 10.18
CA VAL A 235 -5.57 0.22 9.30
C VAL A 235 -6.36 -0.85 10.07
N GLU A 236 -5.96 -1.17 11.31
CA GLU A 236 -6.71 -2.10 12.16
C GLU A 236 -8.10 -1.57 12.51
N ALA A 237 -8.22 -0.29 12.88
CA ALA A 237 -9.52 0.33 13.16
C ALA A 237 -10.48 0.23 11.97
N VAL A 238 -9.98 0.41 10.75
CA VAL A 238 -10.76 0.29 9.51
C VAL A 238 -11.13 -1.16 9.20
N MET A 239 -10.22 -2.12 9.42
CA MET A 239 -10.49 -3.55 9.22
C MET A 239 -11.52 -4.09 10.23
N GLU A 240 -11.54 -3.57 11.45
CA GLU A 240 -12.51 -3.93 12.49
C GLU A 240 -13.87 -3.23 12.33
N GLY A 241 -14.03 -2.33 11.35
CA GLY A 241 -15.28 -1.62 11.11
C GLY A 241 -15.61 -0.54 12.14
N LYS A 242 -14.64 -0.11 12.96
CA LYS A 242 -14.82 0.99 13.93
C LYS A 242 -14.73 2.39 13.30
N GLY A 243 -14.32 2.48 12.04
CA GLY A 243 -14.36 3.71 11.24
C GLY A 243 -15.69 3.81 10.49
N ALA A 244 -16.71 4.33 11.15
CA ALA A 244 -18.00 4.74 10.58
C ALA A 244 -18.43 6.07 11.21
#